data_AF-A0A127PYQ4-F1
#
_entry.id   AF-A0A127PYQ4-F1
#
_cell.length_a   1.000
_cell.length_b   1.000
_cell.length_c   1.000
_cell.angle_alpha   90.00
_cell.angle_beta   90.00
_cell.angle_gamma   90.00
#
_symmetry.space_group_name_H-M   'P 1'
#
loop_
_entity.id
_entity.type
_entity.pdbx_description
1 polymer ?
#
loop_
_entity_poly.entity_id
_entity_poly.type
_entity_poly.pdbx_seq_one_letter_code
_entity_poly.pdbx_strand_id
1 'polypeptide(L)'
;MNLNKEKKTIGMFSKIDSRESALKAVKDTSLAFFFVAALQAAFSFVLGYGLLLDAITYAICAFLIRRFNSRAASIIVLIVATVAVGITIANLFGQKLGGGNNIILCIIIFWSAIRAVEATFKLRGRFSTEAVVNEQPNH
;
A
#
# COMPACT_ATOMS: atom_id res chain seq x y z
N MET A 1 -36.30 -12.21 -13.65
CA MET A 1 -35.30 -11.19 -14.02
C MET A 1 -34.47 -10.89 -12.77
N ASN A 2 -33.41 -11.67 -12.52
CA ASN A 2 -32.52 -11.48 -11.37
C ASN A 2 -31.21 -10.88 -11.89
N LEU A 3 -31.01 -9.59 -11.66
CA LEU A 3 -29.74 -8.91 -11.91
C LEU A 3 -28.73 -9.38 -10.87
N ASN A 4 -28.02 -10.46 -11.19
CA ASN A 4 -26.80 -10.82 -10.50
C ASN A 4 -25.78 -9.72 -10.82
N LYS A 5 -25.72 -8.66 -10.00
CA LYS A 5 -24.62 -7.69 -10.02
C LYS A 5 -23.38 -8.48 -9.62
N GLU A 6 -22.70 -9.05 -10.61
CA GLU A 6 -21.35 -9.59 -10.41
C GLU A 6 -20.54 -8.51 -9.73
N LYS A 7 -20.25 -8.75 -8.45
CA LYS A 7 -19.42 -7.87 -7.63
C LYS A 7 -18.00 -8.04 -8.15
N LYS A 8 -17.70 -7.39 -9.29
CA LYS A 8 -16.43 -7.51 -10.01
C LYS A 8 -15.33 -7.25 -9.00
N THR A 9 -14.58 -8.28 -8.64
CA THR A 9 -13.50 -8.18 -7.68
C THR A 9 -12.43 -7.30 -8.30
N ILE A 10 -12.49 -6.02 -7.98
CA ILE A 10 -11.50 -5.02 -8.37
C ILE A 10 -10.17 -5.50 -7.80
N GLY A 11 -9.35 -6.10 -8.66
CA GLY A 11 -8.05 -6.65 -8.28
C GLY A 11 -7.04 -5.53 -8.05
N MET A 12 -5.91 -5.89 -7.46
CA MET A 12 -4.80 -4.97 -7.15
C MET A 12 -4.23 -4.25 -8.40
N PHE A 13 -4.56 -4.71 -9.60
CA PHE A 13 -4.17 -4.15 -10.90
C PHE A 13 -5.30 -3.39 -11.63
N SER A 14 -6.52 -3.37 -11.09
CA SER A 14 -7.66 -2.72 -11.74
C SER A 14 -7.66 -1.21 -11.50
N LYS A 15 -8.13 -0.44 -12.47
CA LYS A 15 -8.13 1.03 -12.41
C LYS A 15 -8.98 1.56 -11.24
N ILE A 16 -8.47 2.56 -10.52
CA ILE A 16 -9.19 3.18 -9.40
C ILE A 16 -10.10 4.27 -9.97
N ASP A 17 -11.32 3.89 -10.34
CA ASP A 17 -12.27 4.77 -11.01
C ASP A 17 -13.43 5.24 -10.12
N SER A 18 -13.58 4.67 -8.92
CA SER A 18 -14.61 5.07 -7.96
C SER A 18 -14.09 5.17 -6.53
N ARG A 19 -14.83 5.88 -5.67
CA ARG A 19 -14.54 5.99 -4.24
C ARG A 19 -14.51 4.62 -3.55
N GLU A 20 -15.42 3.72 -3.92
CA GLU A 20 -15.46 2.35 -3.39
C GLU A 20 -14.21 1.56 -3.80
N SER A 21 -13.80 1.66 -5.08
CA SER A 21 -12.57 1.06 -5.58
C SER A 21 -11.33 1.57 -4.86
N ALA A 22 -11.29 2.87 -4.56
CA ALA A 22 -10.18 3.49 -3.85
C ALA A 22 -10.11 3.03 -2.38
N LEU A 23 -11.24 2.96 -1.67
CA LEU A 23 -11.29 2.41 -0.31
C LEU A 23 -10.88 0.94 -0.27
N LYS A 24 -11.27 0.16 -1.28
CA LYS A 24 -10.84 -1.22 -1.41
C LYS A 24 -9.33 -1.31 -1.64
N ALA A 25 -8.78 -0.51 -2.55
CA ALA A 25 -7.34 -0.45 -2.79
C ALA A 25 -6.55 -0.05 -1.52
N VAL A 26 -7.04 0.89 -0.72
CA VAL A 26 -6.45 1.23 0.58
C VAL A 26 -6.47 0.02 1.53
N LYS A 27 -7.58 -0.71 1.61
CA LYS A 27 -7.66 -1.91 2.45
C LYS A 27 -6.69 -3.01 2.01
N ASP A 28 -6.66 -3.31 0.72
CA ASP A 28 -5.84 -4.37 0.15
C ASP A 28 -4.34 -4.04 0.30
N THR A 29 -3.94 -2.80 0.02
CA THR A 29 -2.54 -2.35 0.21
C THR A 29 -2.14 -2.32 1.67
N SER A 30 -3.03 -1.88 2.58
CA SER A 30 -2.76 -1.91 4.02
C SER A 30 -2.59 -3.34 4.53
N LEU A 31 -3.41 -4.28 4.04
CA LEU A 31 -3.27 -5.69 4.40
C LEU A 31 -1.92 -6.26 3.91
N ALA A 32 -1.50 -5.92 2.70
CA ALA A 32 -0.20 -6.31 2.17
C ALA A 32 0.94 -5.78 3.06
N PHE A 33 0.89 -4.52 3.49
CA PHE A 33 1.90 -3.97 4.40
C PHE A 33 1.88 -4.59 5.79
N PHE A 34 0.70 -4.91 6.34
CA PHE A 34 0.63 -5.66 7.60
C PHE A 34 1.23 -7.05 7.48
N PHE A 35 0.99 -7.75 6.36
CA PHE A 35 1.59 -9.04 6.10
C PHE A 35 3.11 -8.97 6.01
N VAL A 36 3.63 -7.96 5.31
CA VAL A 36 5.07 -7.70 5.21
C VAL A 36 5.68 -7.37 6.58
N ALA A 37 5.02 -6.52 7.37
CA ALA A 37 5.44 -6.20 8.72
C ALA A 37 5.48 -7.45 9.63
N ALA A 38 4.46 -8.32 9.53
CA ALA A 38 4.43 -9.57 10.28
C ALA A 38 5.56 -10.52 9.87
N LEU A 39 5.86 -10.63 8.57
CA LEU A 39 7.00 -11.41 8.08
C LEU A 39 8.33 -10.84 8.57
N GLN A 40 8.52 -9.52 8.50
CA GLN A 40 9.75 -8.87 8.98
C GLN A 40 9.94 -9.05 10.50
N ALA A 41 8.87 -8.95 11.28
CA ALA A 41 8.90 -9.21 12.71
C ALA A 41 9.20 -10.68 13.03
N ALA A 42 8.70 -11.63 12.23
CA ALA A 42 9.05 -13.03 12.38
C ALA A 42 10.54 -13.28 12.04
N PHE A 43 11.05 -12.66 10.98
CA PHE A 43 12.45 -12.80 10.57
C PHE A 43 13.44 -12.03 11.43
N SER A 44 13.02 -10.98 12.16
CA SER A 44 13.92 -10.22 13.03
C SER A 44 14.54 -11.06 14.15
N PHE A 45 13.86 -12.14 14.57
CA PHE A 45 14.41 -13.09 15.55
C PHE A 45 15.62 -13.87 15.02
N VAL A 46 15.76 -14.00 13.69
CA VAL A 46 16.82 -14.78 13.03
C VAL A 46 17.87 -13.90 12.36
N LEU A 47 17.43 -12.80 11.74
CA LEU A 47 18.27 -11.91 10.93
C LEU A 47 18.72 -10.64 11.67
N GLY A 48 18.21 -10.42 12.89
CA GLY A 48 18.60 -9.31 13.78
C GLY A 48 17.53 -8.24 13.98
N TYR A 49 17.68 -7.48 15.07
CA TYR A 49 16.70 -6.48 15.54
C TYR A 49 16.52 -5.29 14.60
N GLY A 50 17.42 -5.06 13.63
CA GLY A 50 17.28 -3.98 12.65
C GLY A 50 16.00 -4.09 11.81
N LEU A 51 15.55 -5.31 11.52
CA LEU A 51 14.30 -5.58 10.79
C LEU A 51 13.04 -5.25 11.61
N LEU A 52 13.16 -5.16 12.94
CA LEU A 52 12.04 -4.84 13.82
C LEU A 52 11.60 -3.38 13.61
N LEU A 53 12.54 -2.47 13.38
CA LEU A 53 12.25 -1.05 13.11
C LEU A 53 11.51 -0.89 11.78
N ASP A 54 11.91 -1.62 10.74
CA ASP A 54 11.20 -1.64 9.45
C ASP A 54 9.79 -2.20 9.63
N ALA A 55 9.65 -3.32 10.35
CA ALA A 55 8.35 -3.94 10.62
C ALA A 55 7.39 -2.97 11.34
N ILE A 56 7.88 -2.28 12.36
CA ILE A 56 7.12 -1.25 13.09
C ILE A 56 6.73 -0.10 12.16
N THR A 57 7.66 0.37 11.33
CA THR A 57 7.41 1.46 10.38
C THR A 57 6.32 1.08 9.38
N TYR A 58 6.40 -0.11 8.78
CA TYR A 58 5.37 -0.63 7.88
C TYR A 58 4.03 -0.81 8.59
N ALA A 59 4.00 -1.33 9.81
CA ALA A 59 2.77 -1.52 10.57
C ALA A 59 2.08 -0.19 10.91
N ILE A 60 2.83 0.82 11.36
CA ILE A 60 2.30 2.16 11.66
C ILE A 60 1.77 2.80 10.38
N CYS A 61 2.53 2.74 9.29
CA CYS A 61 2.08 3.33 8.04
C CYS A 61 0.85 2.61 7.47
N ALA A 62 0.81 1.27 7.54
CA ALA A 62 -0.35 0.47 7.14
C ALA A 62 -1.60 0.87 7.95
N PHE A 63 -1.45 1.07 9.27
CA PHE A 63 -2.52 1.54 10.12
C PHE A 63 -3.00 2.94 9.73
N LEU A 64 -2.08 3.88 9.52
CA LEU A 64 -2.40 5.26 9.14
C LEU A 64 -3.06 5.36 7.76
N ILE A 65 -2.60 4.57 6.80
CA ILE A 65 -3.21 4.46 5.47
C ILE A 65 -4.62 3.89 5.61
N ARG A 66 -4.80 2.79 6.35
CA ARG A 66 -6.11 2.13 6.53
C ARG A 66 -7.13 2.98 7.28
N ARG A 67 -6.73 3.65 8.35
CA ARG A 67 -7.64 4.37 9.25
C ARG A 67 -7.92 5.79 8.78
N PHE A 68 -6.90 6.49 8.29
CA PHE A 68 -6.99 7.93 7.99
C PHE A 68 -6.87 8.26 6.51
N ASN A 69 -6.62 7.27 5.64
CA ASN A 69 -6.32 7.49 4.22
C ASN A 69 -5.21 8.54 4.04
N SER A 70 -4.18 8.48 4.90
CA SER A 70 -3.16 9.51 5.01
C SER A 70 -2.22 9.51 3.80
N ARG A 71 -2.23 10.61 3.03
CA ARG A 71 -1.33 10.84 1.89
C ARG A 71 0.16 10.82 2.31
N ALA A 72 0.46 11.40 3.47
CA ALA A 72 1.83 11.43 3.99
C ALA A 72 2.33 10.02 4.30
N ALA A 73 1.51 9.18 4.94
CA ALA A 73 1.87 7.79 5.24
C ALA A 73 2.10 6.97 3.96
N SER A 74 1.27 7.14 2.92
CA SER A 74 1.49 6.46 1.64
C SER A 74 2.78 6.90 0.92
N ILE A 75 3.14 8.18 1.02
CA ILE A 75 4.41 8.69 0.45
C ILE A 75 5.60 8.09 1.21
N ILE A 76 5.55 8.07 2.54
CA ILE A 76 6.60 7.47 3.37
C ILE A 76 6.80 6.00 2.97
N VAL A 77 5.73 5.22 2.84
CA VAL A 77 5.83 3.81 2.43
C VAL A 77 6.38 3.67 1.02
N LEU A 78 6.04 4.57 0.10
CA LEU A 78 6.63 4.57 -1.25
C LEU A 78 8.14 4.83 -1.22
N ILE A 79 8.60 5.77 -0.39
CA ILE A 79 10.03 6.05 -0.21
C ILE A 79 10.73 4.81 0.37
N VAL A 80 10.18 4.21 1.43
CA VAL A 80 10.75 3.00 2.06
C VAL A 80 10.78 1.83 1.06
N ALA A 81 9.71 1.64 0.27
CA ALA A 81 9.67 0.62 -0.77
C ALA A 81 10.71 0.88 -1.87
N THR A 82 10.95 2.14 -2.23
CA THR A 82 11.99 2.52 -3.21
C THR A 82 13.39 2.20 -2.70
N VAL A 83 13.67 2.47 -1.42
CA VAL A 83 14.93 2.07 -0.78
C VAL A 83 15.09 0.56 -0.78
N ALA A 84 14.02 -0.19 -0.47
CA ALA A 84 14.03 -1.65 -0.50
C ALA A 84 14.30 -2.22 -1.90
N VAL A 85 13.79 -1.58 -2.96
CA VAL A 85 14.14 -1.91 -4.36
C VAL A 85 15.63 -1.67 -4.61
N GLY A 86 16.17 -0.53 -4.17
CA GLY A 86 17.60 -0.22 -4.28
C GLY A 86 18.49 -1.26 -3.61
N ILE A 87 18.14 -1.68 -2.39
CA ILE A 87 18.84 -2.75 -1.65
C ILE A 87 18.75 -4.08 -2.40
N THR A 88 17.56 -4.42 -2.91
CA THR A 88 17.34 -5.66 -3.69
C THR A 88 18.19 -5.69 -4.96
N ILE A 89 18.28 -4.56 -5.68
CA ILE A 89 19.14 -4.42 -6.86
C ILE A 89 20.61 -4.53 -6.47
N ALA A 90 21.05 -3.84 -5.41
CA ALA A 90 22.43 -3.93 -4.94
C ALA A 90 22.81 -5.38 -4.55
N ASN A 91 21.89 -6.11 -3.92
CA ASN A 91 22.09 -7.52 -3.59
C ASN A 91 22.16 -8.41 -4.84
N LEU A 92 21.40 -8.07 -5.90
CA LEU A 92 21.50 -8.74 -7.20
C LEU A 92 22.88 -8.57 -7.84
N PHE A 93 23.55 -7.43 -7.60
CA PHE A 93 24.93 -7.16 -8.02
C PHE A 93 25.99 -7.74 -7.06
N GLY A 94 25.60 -8.62 -6.13
CA GLY A 94 26.52 -9.34 -5.25
C GLY A 94 26.88 -8.62 -3.95
N GLN A 95 26.28 -7.46 -3.67
CA GLN A 95 26.35 -6.87 -2.33
C GLN A 95 25.55 -7.74 -1.34
N LYS A 96 25.94 -7.77 -0.06
CA LYS A 96 25.19 -8.50 0.98
C LYS A 96 24.71 -7.53 2.05
N LEU A 97 23.80 -6.64 1.66
CA LEU A 97 23.30 -5.57 2.52
C LEU A 97 22.26 -6.02 3.56
N GLY A 98 21.96 -7.33 3.63
CA GLY A 98 20.95 -7.88 4.53
C GLY A 98 19.52 -7.57 4.06
N GLY A 99 18.58 -8.49 4.27
CA GLY A 99 17.23 -8.38 3.69
C GLY A 99 17.25 -8.33 2.16
N GLY A 100 16.12 -7.98 1.51
CA GLY A 100 16.09 -7.66 0.07
C GLY A 100 16.39 -8.81 -0.90
N ASN A 101 16.51 -10.06 -0.45
CA ASN A 101 16.82 -11.19 -1.35
C ASN A 101 15.61 -11.69 -2.15
N ASN A 102 14.40 -11.26 -1.79
CA ASN A 102 13.17 -11.69 -2.43
C ASN A 102 12.66 -10.62 -3.41
N ILE A 103 13.05 -10.77 -4.68
CA ILE A 103 12.68 -9.86 -5.77
C ILE A 103 11.15 -9.80 -5.94
N ILE A 104 10.45 -10.94 -5.83
CA ILE A 104 9.00 -11.01 -5.98
C ILE A 104 8.30 -10.20 -4.89
N LEU A 105 8.71 -10.37 -3.63
CA LEU A 105 8.18 -9.62 -2.50
C LEU A 105 8.44 -8.12 -2.67
N CYS A 106 9.65 -7.76 -3.12
CA CYS A 106 10.02 -6.38 -3.40
C CYS A 106 9.08 -5.72 -4.44
N ILE A 107 8.81 -6.40 -5.55
CA ILE A 107 7.89 -5.94 -6.60
C ILE A 107 6.47 -5.75 -6.03
N ILE A 108 5.98 -6.70 -5.24
CA ILE A 108 4.64 -6.63 -4.63
C ILE A 108 4.54 -5.44 -3.68
N ILE A 109 5.54 -5.22 -2.83
CA ILE A 109 5.59 -4.09 -1.89
C ILE A 109 5.60 -2.76 -2.65
N PHE A 110 6.47 -2.64 -3.65
CA PHE A 110 6.62 -1.42 -4.45
C PHE A 110 5.33 -1.09 -5.21
N TRP A 111 4.73 -2.09 -5.86
CA TRP A 111 3.44 -1.92 -6.54
C TRP A 111 2.32 -1.54 -5.56
N SER A 112 2.28 -2.17 -4.39
CA SER A 112 1.32 -1.84 -3.33
C SER A 112 1.48 -0.40 -2.86
N ALA A 113 2.71 0.12 -2.78
CA ALA A 113 2.99 1.48 -2.35
C ALA A 113 2.51 2.52 -3.37
N ILE A 114 2.78 2.30 -4.65
CA ILE A 114 2.25 3.14 -5.74
C ILE A 114 0.73 3.21 -5.67
N ARG A 115 0.08 2.04 -5.51
CA ARG A 115 -1.38 1.94 -5.42
C ARG A 115 -1.94 2.62 -4.19
N ALA A 116 -1.26 2.55 -3.05
CA ALA A 116 -1.66 3.25 -1.83
C ALA A 116 -1.60 4.77 -1.99
N VAL A 117 -0.58 5.29 -2.68
CA VAL A 117 -0.48 6.72 -3.03
C VAL A 117 -1.61 7.12 -3.98
N GLU A 118 -1.83 6.36 -5.06
CA GLU A 118 -2.90 6.65 -6.02
C GLU A 118 -4.28 6.67 -5.34
N ALA A 119 -4.57 5.68 -4.49
CA ALA A 119 -5.84 5.57 -3.79
C ALA A 119 -6.07 6.70 -2.77
N THR A 120 -5.08 7.02 -1.94
CA THR A 120 -5.19 8.08 -0.93
C THR A 120 -5.33 9.47 -1.53
N PHE A 121 -4.63 9.74 -2.64
CA PHE A 121 -4.77 11.00 -3.37
C PHE A 121 -6.14 11.13 -4.04
N LYS A 122 -6.64 10.07 -4.69
CA LYS A 122 -7.98 10.08 -5.30
C LYS A 122 -9.10 10.23 -4.27
N LEU A 123 -8.96 9.60 -3.09
CA LEU A 123 -9.94 9.73 -2.01
C LEU A 123 -10.06 11.15 -1.45
N ARG A 124 -8.92 11.83 -1.25
CA ARG A 124 -8.88 13.20 -0.69
C ARG A 124 -9.04 14.32 -1.72
N GLY A 125 -8.79 14.05 -3.00
CA GLY A 125 -8.99 15.00 -4.09
C GLY A 125 -10.34 14.78 -4.78
N ARG A 126 -10.29 14.07 -5.91
CA ARG A 126 -11.42 13.88 -6.84
C ARG A 126 -12.71 13.40 -6.17
N PHE A 127 -12.63 12.39 -5.31
CA PHE A 127 -13.84 11.80 -4.68
C PHE A 127 -14.35 12.58 -3.46
N SER A 128 -13.55 13.48 -2.90
CA SER A 128 -14.03 14.40 -1.88
C SER A 128 -14.84 15.54 -2.52
N THR A 129 -14.44 16.01 -3.70
CA THR A 129 -15.17 17.06 -4.44
C THR A 129 -16.48 16.54 -5.05
N GLU A 130 -16.51 15.34 -5.63
CA GLU A 130 -17.74 14.74 -6.19
C GLU A 130 -18.84 14.51 -5.14
N ALA A 131 -18.47 14.26 -3.88
CA ALA A 131 -19.44 14.13 -2.78
C ALA A 131 -20.08 15.48 -2.43
N VAL A 132 -19.28 16.55 -2.40
CA VAL A 132 -19.77 17.91 -2.08
C VAL A 132 -20.66 18.46 -3.19
N VAL A 133 -20.36 18.19 -4.46
CA VAL A 133 -21.16 18.68 -5.60
C VAL A 133 -22.52 17.99 -5.70
N ASN A 134 -22.62 16.69 -5.37
CA ASN A 134 -23.90 15.98 -5.38
C ASN A 134 -24.84 16.34 -4.22
N GLU A 135 -24.33 16.98 -3.16
CA GLU A 135 -25.12 17.43 -2.01
C GLU A 135 -25.65 18.86 -2.16
N GLN A 136 -25.25 19.60 -3.19
CA GLN A 136 -25.88 20.87 -3.52
C GLN A 136 -27.06 20.62 -4.47
N PRO A 137 -28.33 20.77 -4.02
CA PRO A 137 -29.44 20.76 -4.94
C PRO A 137 -29.25 21.93 -5.90
N ASN A 138 -29.32 21.66 -7.20
CA ASN A 138 -29.30 22.68 -8.25
C ASN A 138 -30.23 23.84 -7.84
N HIS A 139 -29.64 25.00 -7.54
CA HIS A 139 -30.38 26.25 -7.41
C HIS A 139 -30.77 26.77 -8.78
#